data_AF-A0AAV6LNB9-F1
#
_entry.id   AF-A0AAV6LNB9-F1
#
_cell.length_a   1.000
_cell.length_b   1.000
_cell.length_c   1.000
_cell.angle_alpha   90.00
_cell.angle_beta   90.00
_cell.angle_gamma   90.00
#
_symmetry.space_group_name_H-M   'P 1'
#
loop_
_entity.id
_entity.type
_entity.pdbx_description
1 polymer ?
#
loop_
_entity_poly.entity_id
_entity_poly.type
_entity_poly.pdbx_seq_one_letter_code
_entity_poly.pdbx_strand_id
1 'polypeptide(L)'
;MLEMLIEKLELAGYVPDTNFVLHDVDEELKQGMLYSHSEKLAIAFGLISTPEGTPLRITKNLRVCGDCHTFIKFVSAIAKRLIIVRDANRFHHFEEGACSCGDCWALKPSLTTRMRIGKLYFESS
;
A
#
# COMPACT_ATOMS: atom_id res chain seq x y z
N MET A 1 -5.18 -2.70 -16.41
CA MET A 1 -5.95 -2.49 -15.16
C MET A 1 -5.04 -2.22 -13.96
N LEU A 2 -4.03 -3.06 -13.67
CA LEU A 2 -3.05 -2.71 -12.62
C LEU A 2 -2.35 -1.38 -12.94
N GLU A 3 -1.94 -1.15 -14.18
CA GLU A 3 -1.38 0.13 -14.65
C GLU A 3 -2.32 1.31 -14.36
N MET A 4 -3.59 1.23 -14.80
CA MET A 4 -4.59 2.26 -14.49
C MET A 4 -4.81 2.50 -12.99
N LEU A 5 -4.68 1.44 -12.17
CA LEU A 5 -4.75 1.59 -10.72
C LEU A 5 -3.52 2.32 -10.20
N ILE A 6 -2.32 1.94 -10.66
CA ILE A 6 -1.06 2.61 -10.31
C ILE A 6 -1.12 4.09 -10.68
N GLU A 7 -1.51 4.43 -11.91
CA GLU A 7 -1.66 5.82 -12.37
C GLU A 7 -2.59 6.63 -11.45
N LYS A 8 -3.74 6.05 -11.06
CA LYS A 8 -4.67 6.69 -10.11
C LYS A 8 -4.05 6.91 -8.74
N LEU A 9 -3.26 5.96 -8.26
CA LEU A 9 -2.60 6.06 -6.96
C LEU A 9 -1.46 7.10 -7.01
N GLU A 10 -0.68 7.14 -8.09
CA GLU A 10 0.37 8.13 -8.32
C GLU A 10 -0.20 9.55 -8.35
N LEU A 11 -1.33 9.76 -9.04
CA LEU A 11 -2.08 11.02 -9.01
C LEU A 11 -2.57 11.39 -7.60
N ALA A 12 -2.83 10.40 -6.75
CA ALA A 12 -3.19 10.61 -5.35
C ALA A 12 -1.97 10.81 -4.43
N GLY A 13 -0.74 10.68 -4.95
CA GLY A 13 0.52 10.89 -4.21
C GLY A 13 1.25 9.62 -3.77
N TYR A 14 0.88 8.44 -4.29
CA TYR A 14 1.69 7.23 -4.12
C TYR A 14 2.98 7.37 -4.92
N VAL A 15 4.13 7.14 -4.25
CA VAL A 15 5.45 7.11 -4.88
C VAL A 15 6.08 5.76 -4.55
N PRO A 16 6.46 4.96 -5.56
CA PRO A 16 7.13 3.68 -5.32
C PRO A 16 8.45 3.86 -4.56
N ASP A 17 8.66 3.06 -3.52
CA ASP A 17 9.90 3.11 -2.73
C ASP A 17 10.87 2.00 -3.18
N THR A 18 11.82 2.37 -4.05
CA THR A 18 12.81 1.44 -4.63
C THR A 18 13.80 0.89 -3.61
N ASN A 19 13.86 1.43 -2.38
CA ASN A 19 14.65 0.84 -1.29
C ASN A 19 14.16 -0.57 -0.89
N PHE A 20 12.95 -0.97 -1.31
CA PHE A 20 12.43 -2.33 -1.13
C PHE A 20 12.86 -3.33 -2.21
N VAL A 21 13.66 -2.90 -3.19
CA VAL A 21 14.27 -3.76 -4.20
C VAL A 21 15.77 -3.88 -3.91
N LEU A 22 16.20 -5.06 -3.48
CA LEU A 22 17.59 -5.31 -3.07
C LEU A 22 18.53 -5.57 -4.26
N HIS A 23 18.00 -5.70 -5.48
CA HIS A 23 18.79 -5.93 -6.67
C HIS A 23 19.48 -4.62 -7.09
N ASP A 24 20.79 -4.72 -7.36
CA ASP A 24 21.58 -3.61 -7.88
C ASP A 24 21.38 -3.48 -9.39
N VAL A 25 20.29 -2.82 -9.77
CA VAL A 25 19.87 -2.57 -11.14
C VAL A 25 19.42 -1.11 -11.27
N ASP A 26 19.23 -0.65 -12.50
CA ASP A 26 18.76 0.70 -12.76
C ASP A 26 17.40 1.00 -12.07
N GLU A 27 17.19 2.24 -11.67
CA GLU A 27 16.01 2.65 -10.89
C GLU A 27 14.68 2.37 -11.62
N GLU A 28 14.65 2.53 -12.94
CA GLU A 28 13.47 2.18 -13.75
C GLU A 28 13.13 0.68 -13.65
N LEU A 29 14.16 -0.18 -13.65
CA LEU A 29 13.98 -1.61 -13.46
C LEU A 29 13.50 -1.94 -12.05
N LYS A 30 14.01 -1.24 -11.02
CA LYS A 30 13.52 -1.40 -9.64
C LYS A 30 12.04 -1.02 -9.53
N GLN A 31 11.62 0.08 -10.14
CA GLN A 31 10.20 0.48 -10.16
C GLN A 31 9.33 -0.58 -10.84
N GLY A 32 9.77 -1.10 -12.00
CA GLY A 32 9.09 -2.20 -12.69
C GLY A 32 8.95 -3.45 -11.81
N MET A 33 10.01 -3.81 -11.07
CA MET A 33 9.98 -4.92 -10.11
C MET A 33 8.94 -4.70 -9.00
N LEU A 34 8.84 -3.49 -8.44
CA LEU A 34 7.82 -3.17 -7.44
C LEU A 34 6.40 -3.30 -7.99
N TYR A 35 6.17 -2.94 -9.26
CA TYR A 35 4.87 -3.10 -9.90
C TYR A 35 4.51 -4.56 -10.14
N SER A 36 5.50 -5.44 -10.26
CA SER A 36 5.29 -6.89 -10.40
C SER A 36 4.96 -7.62 -9.09
N HIS A 37 4.98 -6.94 -7.94
CA HIS A 37 4.68 -7.58 -6.66
C HIS A 37 3.28 -8.19 -6.64
N SER A 38 3.19 -9.45 -6.17
CA SER A 38 1.96 -10.23 -6.23
C SER A 38 0.81 -9.64 -5.41
N GLU A 39 1.10 -8.88 -4.35
CA GLU A 39 0.07 -8.13 -3.61
C GLU A 39 -0.68 -7.15 -4.51
N LYS A 40 0.02 -6.40 -5.36
CA LYS A 40 -0.59 -5.40 -6.24
C LYS A 40 -1.50 -6.05 -7.27
N LEU A 41 -1.03 -7.16 -7.86
CA LEU A 41 -1.82 -7.97 -8.80
C LEU A 41 -3.06 -8.56 -8.12
N ALA A 42 -2.92 -9.12 -6.92
CA ALA A 42 -4.04 -9.69 -6.17
C ALA A 42 -5.11 -8.65 -5.82
N ILE A 43 -4.69 -7.44 -5.46
CA ILE A 43 -5.61 -6.32 -5.18
C ILE A 43 -6.31 -5.85 -6.44
N ALA A 44 -5.56 -5.64 -7.52
CA ALA A 44 -6.13 -5.23 -8.80
C ALA A 44 -7.18 -6.25 -9.27
N PHE A 45 -6.87 -7.55 -9.19
CA PHE A 45 -7.83 -8.60 -9.49
C PHE A 45 -9.03 -8.57 -8.55
N GLY A 46 -8.81 -8.47 -7.22
CA GLY A 46 -9.88 -8.42 -6.23
C GLY A 46 -10.86 -7.26 -6.46
N LEU A 47 -10.37 -6.08 -6.85
CA LEU A 47 -11.20 -4.92 -7.17
C LEU A 47 -12.10 -5.16 -8.39
N ILE A 48 -11.61 -5.89 -9.40
CA ILE A 48 -12.37 -6.25 -10.60
C ILE A 48 -13.40 -7.33 -10.29
N SER A 49 -12.98 -8.36 -9.55
CA SER A 49 -13.75 -9.59 -9.38
C SER A 49 -14.78 -9.53 -8.26
N THR A 50 -14.85 -8.42 -7.52
CA THR A 50 -15.79 -8.26 -6.41
C THR A 50 -16.55 -6.93 -6.49
N PRO A 51 -17.84 -6.90 -6.10
CA PRO A 51 -18.64 -5.69 -6.08
C PRO A 51 -18.00 -4.57 -5.24
N GLU A 52 -18.33 -3.32 -5.56
CA GLU A 52 -17.92 -2.16 -4.78
C GLU A 52 -18.29 -2.29 -3.30
N GLY A 53 -17.40 -1.79 -2.42
CA GLY A 53 -17.53 -1.93 -0.97
C GLY A 53 -17.21 -3.33 -0.41
N THR A 54 -17.11 -4.37 -1.24
CA THR A 54 -16.81 -5.74 -0.75
C THR A 54 -15.40 -5.79 -0.17
N PRO A 55 -15.22 -6.25 1.09
CA PRO A 55 -13.89 -6.39 1.67
C PRO A 55 -13.01 -7.36 0.88
N LEU A 56 -11.76 -6.98 0.63
CA LEU A 56 -10.78 -7.84 -0.03
C LEU A 56 -9.96 -8.59 1.02
N ARG A 57 -9.75 -9.90 0.81
CA ARG A 57 -8.93 -10.75 1.70
C ARG A 57 -7.80 -11.37 0.90
N ILE A 58 -6.56 -11.12 1.32
CA ILE A 58 -5.35 -11.57 0.64
C ILE A 58 -4.48 -12.33 1.63
N THR A 59 -4.00 -13.50 1.23
CA THR A 59 -3.10 -14.35 2.03
C THR A 59 -1.76 -14.44 1.32
N LYS A 60 -0.68 -14.11 2.02
CA LYS A 60 0.70 -14.24 1.56
C LYS A 60 1.52 -15.06 2.55
N ASN A 61 2.45 -15.83 2.01
CA ASN A 61 3.41 -16.61 2.81
C ASN A 61 4.65 -15.80 3.23
N LEU A 62 4.89 -14.66 2.58
CA LEU A 62 5.98 -13.73 2.88
C LEU A 62 5.44 -12.50 3.61
N ARG A 63 6.31 -11.82 4.36
CA ARG A 63 6.03 -10.50 4.94
C ARG A 63 5.71 -9.51 3.82
N VAL A 64 4.71 -8.65 4.03
CA VAL A 64 4.42 -7.53 3.12
C VAL A 64 5.59 -6.54 3.17
N CYS A 65 6.12 -6.14 2.01
CA CYS A 65 7.17 -5.11 1.96
C CYS A 65 6.59 -3.71 2.19
N GLY A 66 7.46 -2.73 2.48
CA GLY A 66 7.03 -1.36 2.78
C GLY A 66 6.30 -0.66 1.66
N ASP A 67 6.79 -0.84 0.44
CA ASP A 67 6.14 -0.30 -0.76
C ASP A 67 4.73 -0.88 -0.93
N CYS A 68 4.58 -2.21 -0.87
CA CYS A 68 3.26 -2.86 -0.94
C CYS A 68 2.34 -2.40 0.21
N HIS A 69 2.88 -2.24 1.42
CA HIS A 69 2.11 -1.76 2.57
C HIS A 69 1.55 -0.35 2.32
N THR A 70 2.38 0.54 1.79
CA THR A 70 1.97 1.91 1.40
C THR A 70 0.97 1.87 0.25
N PHE A 71 1.23 1.08 -0.79
CA PHE A 71 0.31 0.88 -1.91
C PHE A 71 -1.10 0.46 -1.42
N ILE A 72 -1.19 -0.54 -0.54
CA ILE A 72 -2.47 -1.04 -0.03
C ILE A 72 -3.25 0.05 0.73
N LYS A 73 -2.55 0.91 1.49
CA LYS A 73 -3.18 2.07 2.15
C LYS A 73 -3.81 3.03 1.14
N PHE A 74 -3.07 3.41 0.11
CA PHE A 74 -3.62 4.27 -0.94
C PHE A 74 -4.83 3.62 -1.62
N VAL A 75 -4.78 2.31 -1.88
CA VAL A 75 -5.94 1.60 -2.44
C VAL A 75 -7.13 1.62 -1.48
N SER A 76 -6.94 1.37 -0.18
CA SER A 76 -8.07 1.36 0.77
C SER A 76 -8.76 2.73 0.85
N ALA A 77 -8.00 3.82 0.77
CA ALA A 77 -8.52 5.19 0.73
C ALA A 77 -9.31 5.50 -0.55
N ILE A 78 -8.74 5.20 -1.73
CA ILE A 78 -9.36 5.55 -3.03
C ILE A 78 -10.54 4.63 -3.34
N ALA A 79 -10.38 3.32 -3.12
CA ALA A 79 -11.43 2.34 -3.38
C ALA A 79 -12.53 2.35 -2.31
N LYS A 80 -12.29 3.00 -1.16
CA LYS A 80 -13.19 2.98 0.02
C LYS A 80 -13.56 1.56 0.42
N ARG A 81 -12.56 0.68 0.51
CA ARG A 81 -12.74 -0.75 0.85
C ARG A 81 -11.81 -1.15 1.97
N LEU A 82 -12.33 -1.98 2.87
CA LEU A 82 -11.53 -2.73 3.83
C LEU A 82 -10.70 -3.79 3.07
N ILE A 83 -9.39 -3.73 3.22
CA ILE A 83 -8.46 -4.74 2.69
C ILE A 83 -7.80 -5.43 3.86
N ILE A 84 -7.94 -6.75 3.93
CA ILE A 84 -7.36 -7.58 4.98
C ILE A 84 -6.25 -8.41 4.36
N VAL A 85 -5.02 -8.21 4.82
CA VAL A 85 -3.86 -8.98 4.35
C VAL A 85 -3.31 -9.81 5.49
N ARG A 86 -3.32 -11.13 5.33
CA ARG A 86 -2.60 -12.06 6.20
C ARG A 86 -1.24 -12.32 5.59
N ASP A 87 -0.18 -11.89 6.26
CA ASP A 87 1.20 -12.17 5.85
C ASP A 87 1.84 -13.24 6.75
N ALA A 88 3.15 -13.48 6.61
CA ALA A 88 3.86 -14.47 7.43
C ALA A 88 3.81 -14.20 8.94
N ASN A 89 3.64 -12.94 9.33
CA ASN A 89 3.81 -12.48 10.71
C ASN A 89 2.48 -12.16 11.39
N ARG A 90 1.54 -11.54 10.67
CA ARG A 90 0.32 -10.97 11.26
C ARG A 90 -0.78 -10.71 10.23
N PHE A 91 -1.92 -10.26 10.75
CA PHE A 91 -2.98 -9.64 9.95
C PHE A 91 -2.80 -8.13 9.91
N HIS A 92 -3.01 -7.56 8.74
CA HIS A 92 -3.05 -6.14 8.47
C HIS A 92 -4.45 -5.80 8.01
N HIS A 93 -5.11 -4.86 8.68
CA HIS A 93 -6.39 -4.31 8.25
C HIS A 93 -6.16 -2.92 7.72
N PHE A 94 -6.44 -2.72 6.43
CA PHE A 94 -6.27 -1.45 5.75
C PHE A 94 -7.64 -0.84 5.48
N GLU A 95 -7.83 0.37 5.98
CA GLU A 95 -9.10 1.10 5.89
C GLU A 95 -8.78 2.60 5.89
N GLU A 96 -9.40 3.34 4.98
CA GLU A 96 -9.25 4.81 4.86
C GLU A 96 -7.80 5.32 4.85
N GLY A 97 -6.87 4.59 4.21
CA GLY A 97 -5.46 5.00 4.12
C GLY A 97 -4.62 4.65 5.35
N ALA A 98 -5.19 4.03 6.38
CA ALA A 98 -4.47 3.56 7.55
C ALA A 98 -4.31 2.04 7.55
N CYS A 99 -3.36 1.54 8.35
CA CYS A 99 -3.22 0.12 8.64
C CYS A 99 -3.25 -0.10 10.15
N SER A 100 -3.94 -1.15 10.59
CA SER A 100 -4.02 -1.55 12.00
C SER A 100 -2.66 -1.85 12.66
N CYS A 101 -1.59 -2.01 11.89
CA CYS A 101 -0.25 -2.25 12.43
C CYS A 101 0.49 -0.99 12.92
N GLY A 102 -0.07 0.22 12.69
CA GLY A 102 0.54 1.48 13.11
C GLY A 102 1.88 1.78 12.44
N ASP A 103 2.07 1.32 11.21
CA ASP A 103 3.33 1.39 10.46
C ASP A 103 4.52 0.61 11.05
N CYS A 104 4.27 -0.26 12.03
CA CYS A 104 5.27 -1.18 12.57
C CYS A 104 5.53 -2.40 11.66
N TRP A 105 5.45 -2.21 10.33
CA TRP A 105 5.69 -3.26 9.33
C TRP A 105 7.18 -3.46 9.04
N ALA A 106 8.07 -2.61 9.54
CA ALA A 106 9.52 -2.81 9.58
C ALA A 106 10.05 -2.37 10.95
N LEU A 107 10.64 -3.29 11.73
CA LEU A 107 11.49 -2.87 12.84
C LEU A 107 12.80 -2.35 12.23
N LYS A 108 12.85 -1.06 11.90
CA LYS A 108 14.04 -0.23 12.07
C LYS A 108 13.63 1.10 12.71
N PRO A 109 14.07 1.39 13.94
CA PRO A 109 13.82 2.68 14.58
C PRO A 109 14.79 3.70 13.99
N SER A 110 14.33 4.56 13.07
CA SER A 110 14.95 5.86 12.82
C SER A 110 14.01 6.78 12.04
N LEU A 111 13.42 7.72 12.79
CA LEU A 111 13.03 9.08 12.40
C LEU A 111 12.06 9.27 11.21
N THR A 112 10.82 9.62 11.60
CA THR A 112 9.91 10.54 10.90
C THR A 112 9.49 10.22 9.46
N THR A 113 8.47 9.39 9.31
CA THR A 113 7.50 9.55 8.21
C THR A 113 6.13 9.83 8.81
N ARG A 114 5.91 11.12 9.12
CA ARG A 114 4.58 11.66 9.38
C ARG A 114 3.82 11.55 8.05
N MET A 115 2.83 10.68 7.97
CA MET A 115 1.79 10.78 6.96
C MET A 115 1.17 12.18 7.09
N ARG A 116 1.53 13.11 6.20
CA ARG A 116 0.80 14.37 6.04
C ARG A 116 -0.38 14.10 5.13
N ILE A 117 -1.45 13.59 5.71
CA ILE A 117 -2.78 13.69 5.11
C ILE A 117 -3.26 15.11 5.43
N GLY A 118 -3.33 15.97 4.42
CA GLY A 118 -4.11 17.21 4.45
C GLY A 118 -3.63 18.34 5.38
N LYS A 119 -3.37 19.52 4.80
CA LYS A 119 -3.62 20.78 5.52
C LYS A 119 -5.10 20.80 5.94
N LEU A 120 -5.37 20.62 7.23
CA LEU A 120 -6.50 21.26 7.89
C LEU A 120 -5.90 22.08 9.02
N TYR A 121 -5.64 23.35 8.69
CA TYR A 121 -5.58 24.38 9.72
C TYR A 121 -6.99 24.50 10.28
N PHE A 122 -7.14 24.29 11.59
CA PHE A 122 -8.23 24.88 12.34
C PHE A 122 -7.59 25.71 13.45
N GLU A 123 -7.79 27.02 13.36
CA GLU A 123 -7.59 27.96 14.45
C GLU A 123 -8.63 27.75 15.56
N SER A 124 -8.34 28.36 16.71
CA SER A 124 -9.21 28.70 17.85
C SER A 124 -9.55 27.59 18.85
N SER A 125 -8.91 27.64 20.02
CA SER A 125 -9.40 28.38 21.21
C SER A 125 -8.28 28.54 22.22
#